data_AF-A0A661W6I6-F1
#
_entry.id   AF-A0A661W6I6-F1
#
_cell.length_a   1.000
_cell.length_b   1.000
_cell.length_c   1.000
_cell.angle_alpha   90.00
_cell.angle_beta   90.00
_cell.angle_gamma   90.00
#
_symmetry.space_group_name_H-M   'P 1'
#
loop_
_entity.id
_entity.type
_entity.pdbx_description
1 polymer ?
#
loop_
_entity_poly.entity_id
_entity_poly.type
_entity_poly.pdbx_seq_one_letter_code
_entity_poly.pdbx_strand_id
1 'polypeptide(L)'
;MKDSIAMCPDWSPDGDEIIFYATRASHFHLFAVSPERGEVREIPSSPQNDMMPDWSPDGTRIVFASDREGRGELYVMSPDGSNLQRLTDSMMDEWRPRWSPDGNYIVFQGNYTGHWELYLLNIETGEIERLTDGSEESREPYWSGDGCLIYYAHEEQGGYNLYVLDLEQRISRQLTNTPGVEDGYPVWVGR
;
A
#
# COMPACT_ATOMS: atom_id res chain seq x y z
N MET A 1 -17.34 18.30 -15.13
CA MET A 1 -17.35 17.28 -14.07
C MET A 1 -16.41 16.20 -14.56
N LYS A 2 -15.20 16.12 -13.98
CA LYS A 2 -14.22 15.10 -14.39
C LYS A 2 -14.39 13.91 -13.45
N ASP A 3 -14.53 12.76 -14.06
CA ASP A 3 -14.69 11.46 -13.43
C ASP A 3 -13.64 11.23 -12.34
N SER A 4 -14.09 10.95 -11.12
CA SER A 4 -13.24 10.52 -10.02
C SER A 4 -12.79 9.08 -10.30
N ILE A 5 -11.49 8.89 -10.55
CA ILE A 5 -10.91 7.55 -10.68
C ILE A 5 -10.82 6.97 -9.27
N ALA A 6 -11.54 5.88 -9.01
CA ALA A 6 -11.27 5.04 -7.85
C ALA A 6 -9.91 4.37 -8.09
N MET A 7 -8.96 4.60 -7.18
CA MET A 7 -7.60 4.07 -7.29
C MET A 7 -7.34 3.14 -6.11
N CYS A 8 -6.65 2.02 -6.35
CA CYS A 8 -6.35 0.95 -5.38
C CYS A 8 -7.54 0.47 -4.55
N PRO A 9 -8.52 -0.22 -5.17
CA PRO A 9 -9.53 -0.93 -4.40
C PRO A 9 -8.90 -2.14 -3.69
N ASP A 10 -9.33 -2.42 -2.46
CA ASP A 10 -8.98 -3.63 -1.71
C ASP A 10 -10.23 -4.23 -1.05
N TRP A 11 -10.28 -5.55 -0.95
CA TRP A 11 -11.43 -6.25 -0.37
C TRP A 11 -11.28 -6.38 1.15
N SER A 12 -12.38 -6.22 1.89
CA SER A 12 -12.42 -6.63 3.28
C SER A 12 -12.20 -8.16 3.38
N PRO A 13 -11.60 -8.68 4.46
CA PRO A 13 -11.28 -10.11 4.57
C PRO A 13 -12.49 -11.04 4.54
N ASP A 14 -13.67 -10.53 4.92
CA ASP A 14 -14.95 -11.26 4.83
C ASP A 14 -15.60 -11.19 3.44
N GLY A 15 -15.08 -10.35 2.53
CA GLY A 15 -15.58 -10.14 1.18
C GLY A 15 -16.84 -9.26 1.09
N ASP A 16 -17.23 -8.58 2.18
CA ASP A 16 -18.48 -7.80 2.24
C ASP A 16 -18.33 -6.35 1.75
N GLU A 17 -17.14 -5.76 1.87
CA GLU A 17 -16.84 -4.38 1.48
C GLU A 17 -15.59 -4.28 0.59
N ILE A 18 -15.55 -3.27 -0.27
CA ILE A 18 -14.36 -2.82 -0.99
C ILE A 18 -13.97 -1.46 -0.42
N ILE A 19 -12.74 -1.31 0.03
CA ILE A 19 -12.16 -0.01 0.39
C ILE A 19 -11.45 0.60 -0.81
N PHE A 20 -11.57 1.91 -0.99
CA PHE A 20 -10.93 2.65 -2.07
C PHE A 20 -10.77 4.12 -1.67
N TYR A 21 -10.06 4.90 -2.46
CA TYR A 21 -10.03 6.36 -2.32
C TYR A 21 -10.57 7.06 -3.56
N ALA A 22 -11.22 8.20 -3.35
CA ALA A 22 -11.80 9.03 -4.40
C ALA A 22 -11.74 10.52 -4.04
N THR A 23 -11.81 11.38 -5.05
CA THR A 23 -11.75 12.83 -4.82
C THR A 23 -13.04 13.37 -4.21
N ARG A 24 -12.92 14.07 -3.08
CA ARG A 24 -13.97 14.86 -2.44
C ARG A 24 -13.39 16.18 -1.95
N ALA A 25 -14.11 17.29 -2.16
CA ALA A 25 -13.65 18.62 -1.74
C ALA A 25 -12.20 18.96 -2.13
N SER A 26 -11.80 18.55 -3.34
CA SER A 26 -10.45 18.73 -3.91
C SER A 26 -9.32 17.93 -3.26
N HIS A 27 -9.62 16.99 -2.36
CA HIS A 27 -8.66 16.07 -1.75
C HIS A 27 -9.09 14.61 -1.98
N PHE A 28 -8.18 13.66 -1.80
CA PHE A 28 -8.51 12.24 -1.79
C PHE A 28 -9.01 11.82 -0.41
N HIS A 29 -10.15 11.15 -0.37
CA HIS A 29 -10.77 10.63 0.85
C HIS A 29 -10.98 9.13 0.72
N LEU A 30 -11.04 8.43 1.86
CA LEU A 30 -11.28 6.99 1.92
C LEU A 30 -12.77 6.69 1.95
N PHE A 31 -13.17 5.66 1.22
CA PHE A 31 -14.53 5.17 1.13
C PHE A 31 -14.56 3.64 1.21
N ALA A 32 -15.64 3.11 1.76
CA ALA A 32 -15.99 1.69 1.66
C ALA A 32 -17.31 1.55 0.91
N VAL A 33 -17.44 0.49 0.11
CA VAL A 33 -18.68 0.15 -0.57
C VAL A 33 -19.00 -1.33 -0.40
N SER A 34 -20.25 -1.66 -0.09
CA SER A 34 -20.76 -3.03 -0.24
C SER A 34 -21.27 -3.23 -1.66
N PRO A 35 -20.65 -4.08 -2.50
CA PRO A 35 -21.09 -4.27 -3.89
C PRO A 35 -22.49 -4.87 -3.99
N GLU A 36 -22.87 -5.72 -3.04
CA GLU A 36 -24.18 -6.37 -2.97
C GLU A 36 -25.31 -5.37 -2.63
N ARG A 37 -25.02 -4.40 -1.75
CA ARG A 37 -26.03 -3.42 -1.28
C ARG A 37 -25.99 -2.10 -2.06
N GLY A 38 -24.88 -1.81 -2.74
CA GLY A 38 -24.65 -0.53 -3.40
C GLY A 38 -24.50 0.65 -2.43
N GLU A 39 -24.18 0.37 -1.17
CA GLU A 39 -24.06 1.37 -0.11
C GLU A 39 -22.61 1.85 -0.01
N VAL A 40 -22.37 3.13 -0.33
CA VAL A 40 -21.05 3.78 -0.20
C VAL A 40 -21.03 4.62 1.07
N ARG A 41 -20.00 4.46 1.90
CA ARG A 41 -19.73 5.28 3.09
C ARG A 41 -18.33 5.88 3.05
N GLU A 42 -18.20 7.11 3.52
CA GLU A 42 -16.89 7.71 3.78
C GLU A 42 -16.32 7.17 5.09
N ILE A 43 -15.01 6.96 5.14
CA ILE A 43 -14.30 6.62 6.36
C ILE A 43 -13.61 7.88 6.88
N PRO A 44 -14.02 8.44 8.04
CA PRO A 44 -13.46 9.69 8.55
C PRO A 44 -12.00 9.53 8.97
N SER A 45 -11.12 10.42 8.49
CA SER A 45 -9.67 10.37 8.79
C SER A 45 -9.03 11.75 8.89
N SER A 46 -8.98 12.52 7.80
CA SER A 46 -8.41 13.88 7.75
C SER A 46 -9.04 14.73 6.64
N PRO A 47 -8.83 16.06 6.63
CA PRO A 47 -9.23 16.92 5.53
C PRO A 47 -8.22 16.95 4.36
N GLN A 48 -7.09 16.23 4.46
CA GLN A 48 -6.04 16.19 3.43
C GLN A 48 -6.13 14.91 2.59
N ASN A 49 -5.15 14.62 1.74
CA ASN A 49 -5.21 13.44 0.89
C ASN A 49 -4.92 12.19 1.71
N ASP A 50 -5.92 11.31 1.81
CA ASP A 50 -5.79 9.95 2.32
C ASP A 50 -5.97 8.98 1.14
N MET A 51 -4.98 8.11 0.93
CA MET A 51 -4.84 7.31 -0.28
C MET A 51 -4.31 5.90 0.03
N MET A 52 -4.47 5.01 -0.95
CA MET A 52 -3.89 3.65 -0.97
C MET A 52 -4.23 2.84 0.30
N PRO A 53 -5.52 2.71 0.65
CA PRO A 53 -5.93 1.97 1.82
C PRO A 53 -5.78 0.45 1.60
N ASP A 54 -5.56 -0.29 2.69
CA ASP A 54 -5.49 -1.76 2.70
C ASP A 54 -6.02 -2.29 4.04
N TRP A 55 -6.82 -3.36 3.99
CA TRP A 55 -7.42 -3.96 5.17
C TRP A 55 -6.43 -4.84 5.93
N SER A 56 -6.49 -4.81 7.26
CA SER A 56 -5.82 -5.84 8.05
C SER A 56 -6.50 -7.20 7.81
N PRO A 57 -5.78 -8.33 7.88
CA PRO A 57 -6.34 -9.66 7.61
C PRO A 57 -7.48 -10.07 8.54
N ASP A 58 -7.57 -9.47 9.72
CA ASP A 58 -8.65 -9.68 10.69
C ASP A 58 -9.84 -8.71 10.51
N GLY A 59 -9.76 -7.78 9.57
CA GLY A 59 -10.79 -6.79 9.26
C GLY A 59 -10.96 -5.69 10.32
N THR A 60 -10.08 -5.62 11.32
CA THR A 60 -10.26 -4.69 12.45
C THR A 60 -9.59 -3.33 12.23
N ARG A 61 -8.67 -3.24 11.27
CA ARG A 61 -7.86 -2.05 10.99
C ARG A 61 -7.73 -1.82 9.49
N ILE A 62 -7.46 -0.57 9.14
CA ILE A 62 -7.10 -0.12 7.80
C ILE A 62 -5.77 0.60 7.92
N VAL A 63 -4.79 0.22 7.09
CA VAL A 63 -3.59 1.04 6.87
C VAL A 63 -3.82 1.90 5.63
N PHE A 64 -3.29 3.12 5.63
CA PHE A 64 -3.35 4.02 4.48
C PHE A 64 -2.22 5.04 4.54
N ALA A 65 -1.96 5.72 3.42
CA ALA A 65 -1.02 6.82 3.35
C ALA A 65 -1.75 8.18 3.39
N SER A 66 -1.20 9.15 4.10
CA SER A 66 -1.77 10.48 4.26
C SER A 66 -0.73 11.56 4.06
N ASP A 67 -1.08 12.67 3.39
CA ASP A 67 -0.22 13.85 3.27
C ASP A 67 -0.52 14.96 4.29
N ARG A 68 -1.23 14.63 5.39
CA ARG A 68 -1.70 15.61 6.37
C ARG A 68 -0.60 16.43 7.06
N GLU A 69 0.63 15.91 7.10
CA GLU A 69 1.82 16.60 7.62
C GLU A 69 2.71 17.20 6.50
N GLY A 70 2.14 17.36 5.29
CA GLY A 70 2.81 17.97 4.13
C GLY A 70 3.66 17.01 3.29
N ARG A 71 3.69 15.72 3.63
CA ARG A 71 4.36 14.63 2.91
C ARG A 71 3.64 13.31 3.21
N GLY A 72 3.83 12.30 2.38
CA GLY A 72 3.22 10.99 2.56
C GLY A 72 3.74 10.27 3.79
N GLU A 73 2.83 9.90 4.68
CA GLU A 73 3.12 9.14 5.90
C GLU A 73 2.05 8.07 6.13
N LEU A 74 2.40 7.01 6.85
CA LEU A 74 1.53 5.88 7.07
C LEU A 74 0.72 6.04 8.35
N TYR A 75 -0.57 5.75 8.25
CA TYR A 75 -1.51 5.77 9.36
C TYR A 75 -2.30 4.46 9.40
N VAL A 76 -2.78 4.13 10.59
CA VAL A 76 -3.71 3.03 10.83
C VAL A 76 -4.92 3.52 11.61
N MET A 77 -6.10 2.99 11.32
CA MET A 77 -7.32 3.28 12.07
C MET A 77 -8.29 2.10 12.04
N SER A 78 -9.30 2.13 12.90
CA SER A 78 -10.46 1.25 12.81
C SER A 78 -11.36 1.64 11.61
N PRO A 79 -12.13 0.70 11.04
CA PRO A 79 -12.95 0.97 9.85
C PRO A 79 -14.11 1.95 10.03
N ASP A 80 -14.41 2.36 11.26
CA ASP A 80 -15.33 3.46 11.57
C ASP A 80 -14.64 4.84 11.66
N GLY A 81 -13.32 4.89 11.43
CA GLY A 81 -12.48 6.09 11.55
C GLY A 81 -11.93 6.35 12.96
N SER A 82 -12.26 5.49 13.94
CA SER A 82 -11.74 5.60 15.31
C SER A 82 -10.32 5.02 15.44
N ASN A 83 -9.69 5.22 16.60
CA ASN A 83 -8.35 4.69 16.91
C ASN A 83 -7.26 5.05 15.89
N LEU A 84 -7.37 6.23 15.29
CA LEU A 84 -6.38 6.74 14.35
C LEU A 84 -5.01 6.89 15.02
N GLN A 85 -4.01 6.24 14.45
CA GLN A 85 -2.62 6.24 14.89
C GLN A 85 -1.68 6.48 13.70
N ARG A 86 -0.65 7.28 13.92
CA ARG A 86 0.47 7.48 12.98
C ARG A 86 1.49 6.36 13.16
N LEU A 87 1.92 5.75 12.06
CA LEU A 87 2.87 4.64 12.06
C LEU A 87 4.29 5.09 11.70
N THR A 88 4.43 6.10 10.85
CA THR A 88 5.72 6.63 10.42
C THR A 88 5.84 8.13 10.70
N ASP A 89 7.05 8.57 11.06
CA ASP A 89 7.38 9.98 11.33
C ASP A 89 8.81 10.26 10.83
N SER A 90 9.01 10.09 9.53
CA SER A 90 10.30 10.39 8.91
C SER A 90 10.29 11.74 8.20
N MET A 91 11.43 12.20 7.68
CA MET A 91 11.48 13.42 6.86
C MET A 91 11.22 13.16 5.37
N MET A 92 10.85 11.93 4.99
CA MET A 92 10.74 11.46 3.61
C MET A 92 9.33 10.94 3.34
N ASP A 93 9.00 10.73 2.06
CA ASP A 93 7.70 10.23 1.66
C ASP A 93 7.58 8.70 1.80
N GLU A 94 6.45 8.25 2.34
CA GLU A 94 6.04 6.85 2.45
C GLU A 94 4.64 6.63 1.85
N TRP A 95 4.51 5.62 0.97
CA TRP A 95 3.28 5.35 0.22
C TRP A 95 3.04 3.84 0.03
N ARG A 96 1.88 3.49 -0.54
CA ARG A 96 1.50 2.11 -0.93
C ARG A 96 1.66 1.06 0.21
N PRO A 97 1.13 1.32 1.42
CA PRO A 97 1.23 0.34 2.50
C PRO A 97 0.37 -0.88 2.23
N ARG A 98 0.84 -2.09 2.56
CA ARG A 98 0.10 -3.35 2.50
C ARG A 98 0.35 -4.20 3.74
N TRP A 99 -0.72 -4.67 4.39
CA TRP A 99 -0.66 -5.61 5.49
C TRP A 99 -0.10 -6.96 5.06
N SER A 100 0.72 -7.55 5.91
CA SER A 100 1.08 -8.97 5.81
C SER A 100 -0.13 -9.85 6.14
N PRO A 101 -0.25 -11.06 5.55
CA PRO A 101 -1.36 -11.97 5.82
C PRO A 101 -1.51 -12.40 7.29
N ASP A 102 -0.43 -12.33 8.07
CA ASP A 102 -0.44 -12.62 9.50
C ASP A 102 -0.79 -11.40 10.38
N GLY A 103 -0.91 -10.21 9.80
CA GLY A 103 -1.27 -8.97 10.48
C GLY A 103 -0.17 -8.38 11.37
N ASN A 104 1.07 -8.86 11.27
CA ASN A 104 2.19 -8.41 12.10
C ASN A 104 3.05 -7.33 11.44
N TYR A 105 2.98 -7.21 10.12
CA TYR A 105 3.83 -6.32 9.35
C TYR A 105 3.05 -5.50 8.32
N ILE A 106 3.65 -4.39 7.90
CA ILE A 106 3.26 -3.63 6.72
C ILE A 106 4.46 -3.53 5.80
N VAL A 107 4.32 -3.93 4.53
CA VAL A 107 5.27 -3.54 3.48
C VAL A 107 4.82 -2.22 2.88
N PHE A 108 5.76 -1.33 2.57
CA PHE A 108 5.47 -0.05 1.94
C PHE A 108 6.65 0.41 1.07
N GLN A 109 6.43 1.43 0.23
CA GLN A 109 7.51 2.10 -0.49
C GLN A 109 7.88 3.41 0.19
N GLY A 110 9.18 3.69 0.33
CA GLY A 110 9.70 4.91 0.92
C GLY A 110 10.85 5.49 0.11
N ASN A 111 11.05 6.81 0.19
CA ASN A 111 12.12 7.52 -0.54
C ASN A 111 13.24 8.03 0.39
N TYR A 112 13.78 7.15 1.23
CA TYR A 112 14.80 7.55 2.20
C TYR A 112 16.19 7.73 1.60
N THR A 113 16.46 7.15 0.43
CA THR A 113 17.79 7.11 -0.19
C THR A 113 17.88 7.89 -1.51
N GLY A 114 16.84 8.64 -1.88
CA GLY A 114 16.78 9.41 -3.13
C GLY A 114 16.08 8.69 -4.30
N HIS A 115 15.70 7.43 -4.10
CA HIS A 115 14.90 6.60 -5.00
C HIS A 115 13.84 5.86 -4.17
N TRP A 116 12.77 5.40 -4.80
CA TRP A 116 11.74 4.61 -4.12
C TRP A 116 12.25 3.20 -3.83
N GLU A 117 12.05 2.75 -2.59
CA GLU A 117 12.56 1.49 -2.09
C GLU A 117 11.52 0.82 -1.23
N LEU A 118 11.60 -0.50 -1.07
CA LEU A 118 10.66 -1.24 -0.25
C LEU A 118 11.15 -1.39 1.17
N TYR A 119 10.23 -1.24 2.12
CA TYR A 119 10.48 -1.33 3.55
C TYR A 119 9.42 -2.19 4.21
N LEU A 120 9.80 -2.80 5.33
CA LEU A 120 8.93 -3.59 6.18
C LEU A 120 8.86 -2.95 7.56
N LEU A 121 7.66 -2.58 7.98
CA LEU A 121 7.34 -2.08 9.30
C LEU A 121 6.79 -3.23 10.15
N ASN A 122 7.36 -3.44 11.33
CA ASN A 122 6.76 -4.28 12.37
C ASN A 122 5.73 -3.46 13.16
N ILE A 123 4.49 -3.95 13.25
CA ILE A 123 3.37 -3.23 13.87
C ILE A 123 3.48 -3.13 15.39
N GLU A 124 4.06 -4.14 16.04
CA GLU A 124 4.20 -4.18 17.49
C GLU A 124 5.36 -3.29 17.95
N THR A 125 6.51 -3.39 17.29
CA THR A 125 7.73 -2.70 17.72
C THR A 125 7.91 -1.32 17.08
N GLY A 126 7.26 -1.06 15.94
CA GLY A 126 7.50 0.12 15.13
C GLY A 126 8.84 0.11 14.37
N GLU A 127 9.57 -1.01 14.41
CA GLU A 127 10.85 -1.15 13.71
C GLU A 127 10.62 -1.20 12.19
N ILE A 128 11.46 -0.46 11.45
CA ILE A 128 11.44 -0.42 9.99
C ILE A 128 12.75 -1.01 9.46
N GLU A 129 12.65 -2.03 8.62
CA GLU A 129 13.78 -2.57 7.86
C GLU A 129 13.62 -2.29 6.35
N ARG A 130 14.75 -2.12 5.66
CA ARG A 130 14.78 -2.04 4.20
C ARG A 130 14.78 -3.44 3.60
N LEU A 131 14.07 -3.62 2.49
CA LEU A 131 13.97 -4.89 1.78
C LEU A 131 14.77 -4.93 0.48
N THR A 132 14.93 -3.80 -0.20
CA THR A 132 15.63 -3.68 -1.49
C THR A 132 17.03 -3.06 -1.34
N ASP A 133 17.89 -3.23 -2.34
CA ASP A 133 19.33 -2.96 -2.19
C ASP A 133 19.77 -1.50 -2.43
N GLY A 134 18.90 -0.67 -3.02
CA GLY A 134 19.22 0.73 -3.32
C GLY A 134 19.92 1.00 -4.63
N SER A 135 19.97 0.02 -5.51
CA SER A 135 20.54 0.21 -6.83
C SER A 135 19.62 1.03 -7.74
N GLU A 136 18.32 0.76 -7.73
CA GLU A 136 17.30 1.37 -8.61
C GLU A 136 15.91 1.33 -7.94
N GLU A 137 14.93 2.00 -8.54
CA GLU A 137 13.59 2.14 -7.94
C GLU A 137 12.83 0.83 -7.80
N SER A 138 12.22 0.63 -6.63
CA SER A 138 11.32 -0.49 -6.31
C SER A 138 10.00 0.04 -5.75
N ARG A 139 8.88 -0.37 -6.34
CA ARG A 139 7.55 0.21 -6.09
C ARG A 139 6.44 -0.85 -6.10
N GLU A 140 5.25 -0.44 -5.64
CA GLU A 140 4.01 -1.23 -5.70
C GLU A 140 4.13 -2.63 -5.05
N PRO A 141 4.56 -2.73 -3.77
CA PRO A 141 4.74 -4.01 -3.12
C PRO A 141 3.42 -4.74 -2.89
N TYR A 142 3.46 -6.07 -2.90
CA TYR A 142 2.31 -6.92 -2.59
C TYR A 142 2.73 -8.25 -1.98
N TRP A 143 2.01 -8.70 -0.96
CA TRP A 143 2.29 -9.98 -0.30
C TRP A 143 1.75 -11.18 -1.09
N SER A 144 2.49 -12.29 -1.12
CA SER A 144 1.87 -13.58 -1.40
C SER A 144 0.89 -13.94 -0.27
N GLY A 145 -0.15 -14.72 -0.59
CA GLY A 145 -1.19 -15.08 0.39
C GLY A 145 -0.68 -15.91 1.59
N ASP A 146 0.48 -16.55 1.46
CA ASP A 146 1.16 -17.25 2.56
C ASP A 146 2.11 -16.35 3.37
N GLY A 147 2.34 -15.10 2.94
CA GLY A 147 3.22 -14.15 3.61
C GLY A 147 4.72 -14.42 3.40
N CYS A 148 5.10 -15.37 2.55
CA CYS A 148 6.51 -15.72 2.35
C CYS A 148 7.22 -14.86 1.30
N LEU A 149 6.47 -14.25 0.39
CA LEU A 149 7.00 -13.51 -0.76
C LEU A 149 6.43 -12.10 -0.82
N ILE A 150 7.22 -11.19 -1.41
CA ILE A 150 6.76 -9.86 -1.81
C ILE A 150 6.97 -9.70 -3.31
N TYR A 151 5.88 -9.45 -4.04
CA TYR A 151 5.91 -9.04 -5.44
C TYR A 151 6.03 -7.53 -5.54
N TYR A 152 6.78 -7.05 -6.52
CA TYR A 152 6.99 -5.62 -6.71
C TYR A 152 7.43 -5.28 -8.13
N ALA A 153 7.27 -4.02 -8.51
CA ALA A 153 7.86 -3.48 -9.73
C ALA A 153 9.26 -2.94 -9.42
N HIS A 154 10.25 -3.25 -10.25
CA HIS A 154 11.62 -2.76 -10.11
C HIS A 154 12.12 -2.19 -11.44
N GLU A 155 12.76 -1.03 -11.39
CA GLU A 155 13.36 -0.39 -12.55
C GLU A 155 14.68 -1.08 -12.91
N GLU A 156 14.80 -1.52 -14.16
CA GLU A 156 16.04 -2.02 -14.73
C GLU A 156 16.20 -1.48 -16.15
N GLN A 157 17.37 -0.92 -16.46
CA GLN A 157 17.72 -0.46 -17.82
C GLN A 157 16.70 0.53 -18.43
N GLY A 158 16.04 1.33 -17.59
CA GLY A 158 15.08 2.36 -17.99
C GLY A 158 13.64 1.87 -18.23
N GLY A 159 13.28 0.68 -17.73
CA GLY A 159 11.90 0.18 -17.71
C GLY A 159 11.60 -0.63 -16.45
N TYR A 160 10.33 -0.71 -16.05
CA TYR A 160 9.92 -1.53 -14.91
C TYR A 160 9.60 -2.95 -15.32
N ASN A 161 10.10 -3.90 -14.53
CA ASN A 161 9.75 -5.32 -14.61
C ASN A 161 9.21 -5.79 -13.26
N LEU A 162 8.47 -6.91 -13.26
CA LEU A 162 7.99 -7.55 -12.04
C LEU A 162 9.10 -8.39 -11.42
N TYR A 163 9.25 -8.27 -10.12
CA TYR A 163 10.16 -9.05 -9.29
C TYR A 163 9.39 -9.72 -8.16
N VAL A 164 10.01 -10.73 -7.58
CA VAL A 164 9.56 -11.33 -6.33
C VAL A 164 10.75 -11.50 -5.39
N LEU A 165 10.57 -11.04 -4.15
CA LEU A 165 11.49 -11.20 -3.04
C LEU A 165 11.03 -12.36 -2.17
N ASP A 166 11.92 -13.32 -1.94
CA ASP A 166 11.77 -14.33 -0.89
C ASP A 166 12.25 -13.74 0.44
N LEU A 167 11.35 -13.66 1.43
CA LEU A 167 11.64 -13.03 2.71
C LEU A 167 12.52 -13.87 3.63
N GLU A 168 12.49 -15.20 3.51
CA GLU A 168 13.33 -16.08 4.32
C GLU A 168 14.77 -16.05 3.80
N GLN A 169 14.94 -16.17 2.49
CA GLN A 169 16.25 -16.20 1.84
C GLN A 169 16.84 -14.80 1.61
N ARG A 170 15.99 -13.75 1.65
CA ARG A 170 16.33 -12.38 1.26
C ARG A 170 16.92 -12.32 -0.16
N ILE A 171 16.31 -13.08 -1.08
CA ILE A 171 16.72 -13.16 -2.49
C ILE A 171 15.59 -12.65 -3.37
N SER A 172 15.90 -11.71 -4.24
CA SER A 172 15.00 -11.24 -5.30
C SER A 172 15.26 -11.96 -6.62
N ARG A 173 14.19 -12.26 -7.36
CA ARG A 173 14.25 -12.75 -8.74
C ARG A 173 13.29 -11.99 -9.65
N GLN A 174 13.73 -11.73 -10.87
CA GLN A 174 12.92 -11.14 -11.93
C GLN A 174 11.88 -12.16 -12.43
N LEU A 175 10.63 -11.72 -12.62
CA LEU A 175 9.52 -12.51 -13.14
C LEU A 175 9.17 -12.15 -14.60
N THR A 176 9.28 -10.87 -14.97
CA THR A 176 9.04 -10.41 -16.34
C THR A 176 10.30 -9.76 -16.91
N ASN A 177 10.52 -9.94 -18.21
CA ASN A 177 11.63 -9.32 -18.95
C ASN A 177 11.26 -9.25 -20.44
N THR A 178 10.15 -8.58 -20.74
CA THR A 178 9.67 -8.45 -22.11
C THR A 178 10.11 -7.10 -22.68
N PRO A 179 11.00 -7.05 -23.69
CA PRO A 179 11.48 -5.78 -24.23
C PRO A 179 10.34 -4.89 -24.72
N GLY A 180 10.32 -3.64 -24.25
CA GLY A 180 9.32 -2.63 -24.64
C GLY A 180 7.96 -2.75 -23.96
N VAL A 181 7.83 -3.60 -22.92
CA VAL A 181 6.67 -3.65 -22.02
C VAL A 181 7.09 -3.09 -20.67
N GLU A 182 6.36 -2.10 -20.17
CA GLU A 182 6.57 -1.53 -18.84
C GLU A 182 5.53 -2.10 -17.86
N ASP A 183 6.00 -2.75 -16.80
CA ASP A 183 5.18 -3.34 -15.74
C ASP A 183 5.21 -2.45 -14.48
N GLY A 184 5.14 -1.12 -14.65
CA GLY A 184 5.41 -0.16 -13.57
C GLY A 184 4.29 0.07 -12.56
N TYR A 185 3.05 -0.32 -12.88
CA TYR A 185 1.88 -0.14 -12.01
C TYR A 185 0.98 -1.39 -12.01
N PRO A 186 1.48 -2.55 -11.55
CA PRO A 186 0.66 -3.74 -11.45
C PRO A 186 -0.52 -3.51 -10.50
N VAL A 187 -1.71 -3.88 -10.94
CA VAL A 187 -2.86 -4.03 -10.05
C VAL A 187 -2.82 -5.46 -9.52
N TRP A 188 -2.42 -5.60 -8.28
CA TRP A 188 -2.40 -6.87 -7.57
C TRP A 188 -3.76 -7.13 -6.93
N VAL A 189 -4.28 -8.34 -7.10
CA VAL A 189 -5.54 -8.78 -6.48
C VAL A 189 -5.27 -10.03 -5.64
N GLY A 190 -5.46 -9.91 -4.34
CA GLY A 190 -5.49 -11.01 -3.39
C GLY A 190 -6.86 -11.70 -3.41
N ARG A 191 -6.89 -12.93 -2.92
CA ARG A 191 -8.12 -13.64 -2.54
C ARG A 191 -8.02 -14.01 -1.08
#